data_AF-A0A6N7FW69-F1
#
_entry.id   AF-A0A6N7FW69-F1
#
_cell.length_a   1.000
_cell.length_b   1.000
_cell.length_c   1.000
_cell.angle_alpha   90.00
_cell.angle_beta   90.00
_cell.angle_gamma   90.00
#
_symmetry.space_group_name_H-M   'P 1'
#
loop_
_entity.id
_entity.type
_entity.pdbx_description
1 polymer ?
#
loop_
_entity_poly.entity_id
_entity_poly.type
_entity_poly.pdbx_seq_one_letter_code
_entity_poly.pdbx_strand_id
1 'polypeptide(L)'
;MAPCPLPSPGWLRRPRKETLMFFDDYSRFLKTSTVWSERDRLNLRYEAIFAANEDVFDGARVLDLASHDGRWSFAALHTGAAHVTGIESRQEAVDNATANLSHYGVESEKYRFVHGDVFDALRSEEFDVDVVLCLGFMYHTYRHTELLHRIRQIDPKYLLVDSTVVPDETQPFVKLYEDRPQKPGEATLDVFAHGTSTLVGRPTVPALRMMLRAYDFDVEHTYDWGALIDEHPGASRIGDYADGKRVTMRCRTGVPDSTKHDDVVADALPSSHATTTVNGSDQEVAQEVAQETTSKQWRDLINRGLARTTGYELRRSPR
;
A
#
# COMPACT_ATOMS: atom_id res chain seq x y z
N MET A 1 -46.94 -23.41 3.70
CA MET A 1 -45.95 -23.06 4.75
C MET A 1 -45.11 -21.94 4.19
N ALA A 2 -45.21 -20.74 4.75
CA ALA A 2 -44.34 -19.63 4.37
C ALA A 2 -42.94 -19.86 4.97
N PRO A 3 -41.84 -19.46 4.28
CA PRO A 3 -40.50 -19.65 4.81
C PRO A 3 -40.29 -18.72 6.00
N CYS A 4 -39.70 -19.27 7.05
CA CYS A 4 -39.28 -18.58 8.26
C CYS A 4 -38.25 -17.49 7.88
N PRO A 5 -38.38 -16.24 8.35
CA PRO A 5 -37.36 -15.23 8.12
C PRO A 5 -36.08 -15.63 8.86
N LEU A 6 -34.95 -15.63 8.15
CA LEU A 6 -33.64 -15.84 8.74
C LEU A 6 -33.37 -14.72 9.77
N PRO A 7 -32.81 -15.03 10.95
CA PRO A 7 -32.43 -14.01 11.91
C PRO A 7 -31.33 -13.12 11.30
N SER A 8 -31.54 -11.80 11.36
CA SER A 8 -30.50 -10.82 11.04
C SER A 8 -29.30 -11.02 12.00
N PRO A 9 -28.03 -10.90 11.53
CA PRO A 9 -26.89 -11.12 12.40
C PRO A 9 -26.84 -10.03 13.49
N GLY A 10 -27.09 -10.40 14.74
CA GLY A 10 -27.20 -9.49 15.90
C GLY A 10 -25.90 -8.76 16.30
N TRP A 11 -24.86 -8.77 15.46
CA TRP A 11 -23.61 -8.04 15.65
C TRP A 11 -23.44 -6.86 14.69
N LEU A 12 -24.20 -6.82 13.59
CA LEU A 12 -24.19 -5.70 12.65
C LEU A 12 -25.06 -4.56 13.20
N ARG A 13 -24.38 -3.50 13.64
CA ARG A 13 -24.94 -2.25 14.19
C ARG A 13 -25.68 -2.42 15.52
N ARG A 14 -24.93 -2.50 16.61
CA ARG A 14 -25.45 -1.92 17.87
C ARG A 14 -25.58 -0.40 17.65
N PRO A 15 -26.70 0.24 18.01
CA PRO A 15 -26.77 1.69 17.97
C PRO A 15 -25.66 2.24 18.87
N ARG A 16 -24.78 3.08 18.29
CA ARG A 16 -23.74 3.78 19.06
C ARG A 16 -24.45 4.52 20.20
N LYS A 17 -23.97 4.35 21.43
CA LYS A 17 -24.38 5.28 22.49
C LYS A 17 -23.84 6.64 22.07
N GLU A 18 -24.69 7.68 22.05
CA GLU A 18 -24.41 9.04 21.55
C GLU A 18 -23.16 9.74 22.16
N THR A 19 -22.48 9.11 23.11
CA THR A 19 -21.30 9.63 23.82
C THR A 19 -20.00 8.83 23.63
N LEU A 20 -20.01 7.69 22.93
CA LEU A 20 -18.83 6.83 22.77
C LEU A 20 -18.38 6.74 21.31
N MET A 21 -17.08 6.93 21.10
CA MET A 21 -16.42 6.78 19.79
C MET A 21 -16.10 5.30 19.53
N PHE A 22 -15.82 4.93 18.27
CA PHE A 22 -15.70 3.53 17.83
C PHE A 22 -14.76 2.68 18.72
N PHE A 23 -13.50 3.08 18.93
CA PHE A 23 -12.54 2.32 19.73
C PHE A 23 -12.79 2.37 21.24
N ASP A 24 -13.76 3.15 21.70
CA ASP A 24 -14.22 3.10 23.09
C ASP A 24 -15.01 1.81 23.35
N ASP A 25 -15.86 1.44 22.39
CA ASP A 25 -16.60 0.18 22.38
C ASP A 25 -15.69 -1.02 22.05
N TYR A 26 -14.58 -0.77 21.35
CA TYR A 26 -13.62 -1.78 20.91
C TYR A 26 -12.22 -1.61 21.54
N SER A 27 -12.19 -1.33 22.85
CA SER A 27 -10.98 -1.00 23.61
C SER A 27 -9.87 -2.06 23.63
N ARG A 28 -10.12 -3.31 23.19
CA ARG A 28 -9.07 -4.33 23.06
C ARG A 28 -7.93 -3.86 22.16
N PHE A 29 -8.24 -3.19 21.06
CA PHE A 29 -7.23 -2.65 20.13
C PHE A 29 -6.35 -1.57 20.78
N LEU A 30 -6.82 -0.90 21.84
CA LEU A 30 -6.02 0.04 22.63
C LEU A 30 -4.99 -0.67 23.52
N LYS A 31 -5.28 -1.91 23.92
CA LYS A 31 -4.50 -2.68 24.91
C LYS A 31 -3.56 -3.69 24.27
N THR A 32 -3.97 -4.35 23.19
CA THR A 32 -3.22 -5.43 22.56
C THR A 32 -2.21 -4.93 21.53
N SER A 33 -2.35 -3.69 21.09
CA SER A 33 -1.44 -3.11 20.13
C SER A 33 -0.13 -2.68 20.78
N THR A 34 0.96 -2.93 20.07
CA THR A 34 2.30 -2.47 20.40
C THR A 34 2.67 -1.12 19.76
N VAL A 35 1.75 -0.50 18.99
CA VAL A 35 2.05 0.62 18.08
C VAL A 35 0.89 1.62 18.03
N TRP A 36 1.17 2.88 18.40
CA TRP A 36 0.31 4.06 18.24
C TRP A 36 -1.19 3.80 18.56
N SER A 37 -1.45 3.19 19.72
CA SER A 37 -2.77 2.72 20.15
C SER A 37 -3.53 3.73 20.99
N GLU A 38 -3.16 5.01 20.91
CA GLU A 38 -3.78 6.04 21.72
C GLU A 38 -5.23 6.29 21.27
N ARG A 39 -6.12 6.33 22.27
CA ARG A 39 -7.58 6.37 22.10
C ARG A 39 -8.04 7.41 21.09
N ASP A 40 -7.70 8.68 21.30
CA ASP A 40 -8.18 9.78 20.46
C ASP A 40 -7.68 9.64 19.03
N ARG A 41 -6.40 9.28 18.87
CA ARG A 41 -5.79 9.04 17.55
C ARG A 41 -6.55 7.97 16.77
N LEU A 42 -6.85 6.83 17.38
CA LEU A 42 -7.57 5.76 16.68
C LEU A 42 -9.01 6.16 16.37
N ASN A 43 -9.70 6.81 17.32
CA ASN A 43 -11.08 7.27 17.10
C ASN A 43 -11.18 8.30 15.99
N LEU A 44 -10.34 9.32 15.96
CA LEU A 44 -10.38 10.33 14.91
C LEU A 44 -9.94 9.78 13.54
N ARG A 45 -9.01 8.81 13.51
CA ARG A 45 -8.72 8.06 12.28
C ARG A 45 -9.89 7.21 11.81
N TYR A 46 -10.67 6.62 12.73
CA TYR A 46 -11.90 5.92 12.35
C TYR A 46 -12.90 6.88 11.67
N GLU A 47 -13.12 8.07 12.23
CA GLU A 47 -14.02 9.05 11.63
C GLU A 47 -13.54 9.47 10.23
N ALA A 48 -12.25 9.79 10.08
CA ALA A 48 -11.68 10.22 8.80
C ALA A 48 -11.64 9.12 7.72
N ILE A 49 -11.37 7.88 8.10
CA ILE A 49 -11.15 6.77 7.15
C ILE A 49 -12.44 6.00 6.87
N PHE A 50 -13.25 5.73 7.89
CA PHE A 50 -14.41 4.84 7.78
C PHE A 50 -15.73 5.60 7.81
N ALA A 51 -15.99 6.41 8.84
CA ALA A 51 -17.27 7.10 8.96
C ALA A 51 -17.50 8.07 7.78
N ALA A 52 -16.47 8.81 7.38
CA ALA A 52 -16.52 9.73 6.25
C ALA A 52 -16.56 9.05 4.86
N ASN A 53 -16.39 7.73 4.80
CA ASN A 53 -16.38 6.96 3.55
C ASN A 53 -17.32 5.75 3.64
N GLU A 54 -18.39 5.82 4.44
CA GLU A 54 -19.30 4.68 4.66
C GLU A 54 -19.87 4.11 3.35
N ASP A 55 -20.05 4.97 2.34
CA ASP A 55 -20.62 4.64 1.05
C ASP A 55 -19.77 3.65 0.23
N VAL A 56 -18.46 3.56 0.46
CA VAL A 56 -17.60 2.61 -0.28
C VAL A 56 -17.50 1.24 0.38
N PHE A 57 -17.96 1.10 1.63
CA PHE A 57 -17.81 -0.13 2.39
C PHE A 57 -19.04 -1.03 2.34
N ASP A 58 -20.23 -0.51 2.04
CA ASP A 58 -21.46 -1.31 2.05
C ASP A 58 -21.39 -2.50 1.07
N GLY A 59 -21.36 -3.71 1.62
CA GLY A 59 -21.22 -4.96 0.86
C GLY A 59 -19.85 -5.18 0.21
N ALA A 60 -18.88 -4.29 0.43
CA ALA A 60 -17.59 -4.33 -0.26
C ALA A 60 -16.71 -5.50 0.18
N ARG A 61 -15.91 -6.01 -0.75
CA ARG A 61 -14.77 -6.87 -0.46
C ARG A 61 -13.53 -5.99 -0.32
N VAL A 62 -12.82 -6.12 0.80
CA VAL A 62 -11.76 -5.18 1.19
C VAL A 62 -10.42 -5.90 1.32
N LEU A 63 -9.35 -5.28 0.81
CA LEU A 63 -7.97 -5.68 1.05
C LEU A 63 -7.29 -4.67 1.98
N ASP A 64 -6.77 -5.13 3.12
CA ASP A 64 -6.09 -4.32 4.13
C ASP A 64 -4.58 -4.57 4.11
N LEU A 65 -3.80 -3.62 3.58
CA LEU A 65 -2.35 -3.76 3.40
C LEU A 65 -1.62 -3.40 4.69
N ALA A 66 -0.73 -4.28 5.14
CA ALA A 66 -0.04 -4.18 6.44
C ALA A 66 -1.04 -4.05 7.59
N SER A 67 -1.96 -5.02 7.67
CA SER A 67 -3.16 -4.98 8.52
C SER A 67 -2.88 -4.98 10.03
N HIS A 68 -1.62 -5.20 10.46
CA HIS A 68 -1.22 -5.22 11.86
C HIS A 68 -2.11 -6.16 12.68
N ASP A 69 -2.76 -5.66 13.73
CA ASP A 69 -3.63 -6.39 14.66
C ASP A 69 -5.09 -6.41 14.20
N GLY A 70 -5.35 -6.14 12.92
CA GLY A 70 -6.66 -6.26 12.28
C GLY A 70 -7.66 -5.17 12.65
N ARG A 71 -7.25 -4.07 13.30
CA ARG A 71 -8.18 -3.03 13.77
C ARG A 71 -8.93 -2.34 12.63
N TRP A 72 -8.27 -2.14 11.49
CA TRP A 72 -8.86 -1.47 10.33
C TRP A 72 -9.66 -2.44 9.47
N SER A 73 -9.20 -3.69 9.35
CA SER A 73 -10.03 -4.80 8.88
C SER A 73 -11.35 -4.92 9.68
N PHE A 74 -11.30 -4.84 11.01
CA PHE A 74 -12.49 -4.86 11.86
C PHE A 74 -13.37 -3.61 11.64
N ALA A 75 -12.78 -2.42 11.52
CA ALA A 75 -13.52 -1.19 11.22
C ALA A 75 -14.23 -1.26 9.86
N ALA A 76 -13.60 -1.84 8.82
CA ALA A 76 -14.22 -2.03 7.51
C ALA A 76 -15.46 -2.93 7.60
N LEU A 77 -15.35 -4.09 8.27
CA LEU A 77 -16.47 -5.00 8.51
C LEU A 77 -17.61 -4.32 9.28
N HIS A 78 -17.28 -3.54 10.30
CA HIS A 78 -18.28 -2.81 11.08
C HIS A 78 -19.00 -1.73 10.25
N THR A 79 -18.30 -1.14 9.29
CA THR A 79 -18.82 -0.09 8.41
C THR A 79 -19.70 -0.65 7.29
N GLY A 80 -19.67 -1.96 7.04
CA GLY A 80 -20.58 -2.64 6.11
C GLY A 80 -19.90 -3.62 5.15
N ALA A 81 -18.56 -3.75 5.20
CA ALA A 81 -17.85 -4.65 4.31
C ALA A 81 -18.34 -6.10 4.47
N ALA A 82 -18.53 -6.78 3.34
CA ALA A 82 -18.94 -8.19 3.31
C ALA A 82 -17.80 -9.12 3.71
N HIS A 83 -16.56 -8.76 3.34
CA HIS A 83 -15.36 -9.56 3.60
C HIS A 83 -14.12 -8.67 3.66
N VAL A 84 -13.16 -9.01 4.51
CA VAL A 84 -11.83 -8.39 4.57
C VAL A 84 -10.72 -9.42 4.42
N THR A 85 -9.75 -9.15 3.56
CA THR A 85 -8.47 -9.87 3.53
C THR A 85 -7.38 -8.94 4.02
N GLY A 86 -6.68 -9.28 5.09
CA GLY A 86 -5.53 -8.51 5.58
C GLY A 86 -4.21 -9.17 5.20
N ILE A 87 -3.21 -8.40 4.77
CA ILE A 87 -1.84 -8.88 4.57
C ILE A 87 -0.97 -8.31 5.69
N GLU A 88 -0.22 -9.14 6.38
CA GLU A 88 0.72 -8.70 7.41
C GLU A 88 1.98 -9.57 7.44
N SER A 89 3.12 -8.89 7.52
CA SER A 89 4.47 -9.48 7.50
C SER A 89 4.89 -10.19 8.78
N ARG A 90 4.24 -9.89 9.91
CA ARG A 90 4.59 -10.43 11.23
C ARG A 90 3.54 -11.43 11.69
N GLN A 91 3.94 -12.69 11.87
CA GLN A 91 3.05 -13.76 12.34
C GLN A 91 2.32 -13.39 13.64
N GLU A 92 3.01 -12.78 14.62
CA GLU A 92 2.37 -12.36 15.88
C GLU A 92 1.23 -11.35 15.67
N ALA A 93 1.34 -10.48 14.67
CA ALA A 93 0.31 -9.50 14.36
C ALA A 93 -0.88 -10.16 13.64
N VAL A 94 -0.63 -11.12 12.74
CA VAL A 94 -1.66 -11.98 12.12
C VAL A 94 -2.44 -12.77 13.18
N ASP A 95 -1.74 -13.35 14.17
CA ASP A 95 -2.36 -14.09 15.26
C ASP A 95 -3.22 -13.16 16.13
N ASN A 96 -2.70 -11.97 16.44
CA ASN A 96 -3.45 -10.93 17.17
C ASN A 96 -4.68 -10.46 16.40
N ALA A 97 -4.58 -10.27 15.09
CA ALA A 97 -5.70 -9.87 14.23
C ALA A 97 -6.81 -10.93 14.27
N THR A 98 -6.44 -12.20 14.07
CA THR A 98 -7.37 -13.33 14.15
C THR A 98 -8.03 -13.42 15.53
N ALA A 99 -7.24 -13.29 16.61
CA ALA A 99 -7.76 -13.32 17.97
C ALA A 99 -8.68 -12.13 18.29
N ASN A 100 -8.38 -10.94 17.76
CA ASN A 100 -9.20 -9.74 17.97
C ASN A 100 -10.56 -9.86 17.27
N LEU A 101 -10.59 -10.26 16.01
CA LEU A 101 -11.84 -10.43 15.25
C LEU A 101 -12.71 -11.54 15.87
N SER A 102 -12.10 -12.67 16.23
CA SER A 102 -12.79 -13.75 16.94
C SER A 102 -13.33 -13.31 18.30
N HIS A 103 -12.55 -12.55 19.08
CA HIS A 103 -12.99 -12.01 20.37
C HIS A 103 -14.24 -11.12 20.26
N TYR A 104 -14.35 -10.34 19.19
CA TYR A 104 -15.51 -9.49 18.92
C TYR A 104 -16.66 -10.23 18.21
N GLY A 105 -16.57 -11.56 18.06
CA GLY A 105 -17.64 -12.38 17.51
C GLY A 105 -17.82 -12.26 16.00
N VAL A 106 -16.79 -11.81 15.27
CA VAL A 106 -16.81 -11.81 13.81
C VAL A 106 -16.74 -13.26 13.32
N GLU A 107 -17.66 -13.62 12.42
CA GLU A 107 -17.70 -14.92 11.75
C GLU A 107 -16.41 -15.15 10.94
N SER A 108 -15.82 -16.35 11.05
CA SER A 108 -14.54 -16.70 10.41
C SER A 108 -14.57 -16.56 8.89
N GLU A 109 -15.74 -16.71 8.27
CA GLU A 109 -15.94 -16.62 6.83
C GLU A 109 -15.88 -15.19 6.31
N LYS A 110 -15.90 -14.19 7.19
CA LYS A 110 -15.85 -12.76 6.82
C LYS A 110 -14.45 -12.18 6.79
N TYR A 111 -13.45 -12.93 7.24
CA TYR A 111 -12.08 -12.44 7.23
C TYR A 111 -11.04 -13.51 6.93
N ARG A 112 -9.96 -13.08 6.31
CA ARG A 112 -8.76 -13.89 6.07
C ARG A 112 -7.53 -13.04 6.32
N PHE A 113 -6.56 -13.54 7.07
CA PHE A 113 -5.26 -12.88 7.22
C PHE A 113 -4.16 -13.71 6.55
N VAL A 114 -3.42 -13.07 5.66
CA VAL A 114 -2.29 -13.65 4.93
C VAL A 114 -1.00 -13.19 5.60
N HIS A 115 -0.21 -14.15 6.08
CA HIS A 115 1.11 -13.87 6.59
C HIS A 115 2.11 -13.76 5.43
N GLY A 116 2.69 -12.57 5.24
CA GLY A 116 3.67 -12.34 4.19
C GLY A 116 3.99 -10.86 3.98
N ASP A 117 5.08 -10.61 3.25
CA ASP A 117 5.39 -9.27 2.75
C ASP A 117 4.32 -8.80 1.76
N VAL A 118 3.97 -7.51 1.83
CA VAL A 118 2.93 -6.92 0.96
C VAL A 118 3.25 -7.11 -0.52
N PHE A 119 4.50 -6.94 -0.95
CA PHE A 119 4.88 -7.05 -2.36
C PHE A 119 4.89 -8.49 -2.86
N ASP A 120 5.14 -9.46 -1.98
CA ASP A 120 5.12 -10.87 -2.34
C ASP A 120 3.68 -11.42 -2.37
N ALA A 121 2.83 -11.02 -1.43
CA ALA A 121 1.42 -11.35 -1.43
C ALA A 121 0.70 -10.74 -2.65
N LEU A 122 0.92 -9.45 -2.94
CA LEU A 122 0.36 -8.79 -4.13
C LEU A 122 0.84 -9.38 -5.47
N ARG A 123 1.90 -10.18 -5.47
CA ARG A 123 2.43 -10.85 -6.67
C ARG A 123 1.93 -12.27 -6.82
N SER A 124 1.73 -12.97 -5.70
CA SER A 124 1.48 -14.41 -5.69
C SER A 124 0.02 -14.79 -5.47
N GLU A 125 -0.79 -13.88 -4.91
CA GLU A 125 -2.20 -14.11 -4.65
C GLU A 125 -3.09 -13.35 -5.63
N GLU A 126 -4.23 -13.96 -5.97
CA GLU A 126 -5.31 -13.29 -6.70
C GLU A 126 -6.27 -12.64 -5.70
N PHE A 127 -6.51 -11.35 -5.89
CA PHE A 127 -7.46 -10.60 -5.08
C PHE A 127 -8.61 -10.12 -5.96
N ASP A 128 -9.83 -10.45 -5.55
CA ASP A 128 -11.07 -9.88 -6.07
C ASP A 128 -11.68 -9.01 -4.98
N VAL A 129 -11.42 -7.70 -5.06
CA VAL A 129 -11.76 -6.72 -4.02
C VAL A 129 -12.23 -5.40 -4.63
N ASP A 130 -13.19 -4.76 -3.97
CA ASP A 130 -13.71 -3.45 -4.36
C ASP A 130 -12.90 -2.29 -3.78
N VAL A 131 -12.33 -2.48 -2.58
CA VAL A 131 -11.64 -1.43 -1.83
C VAL A 131 -10.28 -1.94 -1.35
N VAL A 132 -9.23 -1.16 -1.59
CA VAL A 132 -7.90 -1.37 -1.00
C VAL A 132 -7.65 -0.31 0.06
N LEU A 133 -7.21 -0.75 1.24
CA LEU A 133 -6.79 0.08 2.35
C LEU A 133 -5.25 0.09 2.40
N CYS A 134 -4.65 1.26 2.21
CA CYS A 134 -3.22 1.50 2.41
C CYS A 134 -3.04 2.47 3.58
N LEU A 135 -3.25 1.96 4.80
CA LEU A 135 -3.41 2.78 6.00
C LEU A 135 -2.20 2.67 6.92
N GLY A 136 -1.27 3.59 6.78
CA GLY A 136 -0.05 3.57 7.57
C GLY A 136 1.11 2.82 6.93
N PHE A 137 1.04 2.46 5.64
CA PHE A 137 2.06 1.65 4.97
C PHE A 137 2.88 2.41 3.91
N MET A 138 2.26 3.33 3.16
CA MET A 138 2.89 4.01 2.02
C MET A 138 4.25 4.67 2.36
N TYR A 139 4.43 5.17 3.59
CA TYR A 139 5.68 5.79 4.05
C TYR A 139 6.72 4.81 4.64
N HIS A 140 6.42 3.51 4.67
CA HIS A 140 7.32 2.43 5.08
C HIS A 140 7.96 1.70 3.90
N THR A 141 7.87 2.28 2.69
CA THR A 141 8.53 1.72 1.51
C THR A 141 9.04 2.85 0.63
N TYR A 142 10.09 2.59 -0.16
CA TYR A 142 10.47 3.46 -1.28
C TYR A 142 9.91 2.94 -2.62
N ARG A 143 9.40 1.70 -2.65
CA ARG A 143 8.89 0.98 -3.83
C ARG A 143 7.45 1.39 -4.20
N HIS A 144 7.15 2.68 -4.13
CA HIS A 144 5.80 3.24 -4.35
C HIS A 144 5.22 2.88 -5.72
N THR A 145 6.05 2.92 -6.76
CA THR A 145 5.65 2.59 -8.13
C THR A 145 5.25 1.13 -8.27
N GLU A 146 5.99 0.22 -7.66
CA GLU A 146 5.63 -1.21 -7.62
C GLU A 146 4.35 -1.42 -6.83
N LEU A 147 4.22 -0.79 -5.66
CA LEU A 147 3.01 -0.89 -4.83
C LEU A 147 1.76 -0.47 -5.61
N LEU A 148 1.79 0.72 -6.21
CA LEU A 148 0.66 1.25 -6.97
C LEU A 148 0.40 0.46 -8.26
N HIS A 149 1.45 -0.01 -8.94
CA HIS A 149 1.30 -0.91 -10.10
C HIS A 149 0.55 -2.19 -9.70
N ARG A 150 0.96 -2.84 -8.60
CA ARG A 150 0.31 -4.07 -8.13
C ARG A 150 -1.12 -3.85 -7.66
N ILE A 151 -1.38 -2.76 -6.92
CA ILE A 151 -2.75 -2.39 -6.55
C ILE A 151 -3.59 -2.13 -7.81
N ARG A 152 -3.02 -1.51 -8.84
CA ARG A 152 -3.72 -1.29 -10.12
C ARG A 152 -4.04 -2.58 -10.86
N GLN A 153 -3.18 -3.60 -10.78
CA GLN A 153 -3.45 -4.92 -11.38
C GLN A 153 -4.62 -5.66 -10.71
N ILE A 154 -4.91 -5.37 -9.44
CA ILE A 154 -6.09 -5.88 -8.73
C ILE A 154 -7.38 -5.22 -9.25
N ASP A 155 -7.27 -4.04 -9.86
CA ASP A 155 -8.40 -3.25 -10.38
C ASP A 155 -9.51 -2.95 -9.34
N PRO A 156 -9.17 -2.49 -8.11
CA PRO A 156 -10.18 -2.14 -7.13
C PRO A 156 -10.99 -0.94 -7.61
N LYS A 157 -12.21 -0.75 -7.10
CA LYS A 157 -12.99 0.48 -7.38
C LYS A 157 -12.44 1.69 -6.62
N TYR A 158 -11.97 1.44 -5.39
CA TYR A 158 -11.47 2.49 -4.49
C TYR A 158 -10.13 2.11 -3.85
N LEU A 159 -9.30 3.13 -3.63
CA LEU A 159 -8.09 3.05 -2.82
C LEU A 159 -8.15 4.14 -1.75
N LEU A 160 -8.17 3.74 -0.47
CA LEU A 160 -8.03 4.64 0.66
C LEU A 160 -6.58 4.67 1.11
N VAL A 161 -5.96 5.85 1.10
CA VAL A 161 -4.58 6.08 1.52
C VAL A 161 -4.58 6.91 2.78
N ASP A 162 -3.89 6.44 3.82
CA ASP A 162 -3.57 7.23 5.00
C ASP A 162 -2.06 7.16 5.26
N SER A 163 -1.35 8.26 5.04
CA SER A 163 0.11 8.25 4.99
C SER A 163 0.74 9.47 5.63
N THR A 164 1.91 9.26 6.23
CA THR A 164 2.87 10.33 6.51
C THR A 164 3.36 10.93 5.20
N VAL A 165 3.46 12.26 5.16
CA VAL A 165 3.97 13.05 4.03
C VAL A 165 5.00 14.07 4.53
N VAL A 166 5.74 14.67 3.60
CA VAL A 166 6.49 15.89 3.89
C VAL A 166 5.52 17.08 3.79
N PRO A 167 5.25 17.81 4.89
CA PRO A 167 4.28 18.93 4.91
C PRO A 167 4.83 20.16 4.19
N ASP A 168 3.93 21.08 3.83
CA ASP A 168 4.25 22.44 3.33
C ASP A 168 5.10 22.51 2.05
N GLU A 169 5.08 21.44 1.23
CA GLU A 169 5.83 21.36 -0.01
C GLU A 169 4.94 21.46 -1.25
N THR A 170 5.39 22.26 -2.23
CA THR A 170 4.66 22.47 -3.50
C THR A 170 5.23 21.68 -4.67
N GLN A 171 6.45 21.15 -4.53
CA GLN A 171 7.14 20.39 -5.57
C GLN A 171 7.03 18.88 -5.33
N PRO A 172 6.89 18.06 -6.40
CA PRO A 172 6.82 16.62 -6.26
C PRO A 172 8.21 16.02 -6.03
N PHE A 173 8.50 15.63 -4.79
CA PHE A 173 9.62 14.75 -4.46
C PHE A 173 9.26 13.70 -3.41
N VAL A 174 10.11 12.67 -3.31
CA VAL A 174 10.11 11.66 -2.25
C VAL A 174 11.37 11.84 -1.43
N LYS A 175 11.22 12.10 -0.12
CA LYS A 175 12.36 12.17 0.80
C LYS A 175 12.66 10.78 1.31
N LEU A 176 13.90 10.32 1.13
CA LEU A 176 14.34 9.02 1.63
C LEU A 176 14.76 9.13 3.10
N TYR A 177 14.45 8.08 3.86
CA TYR A 177 14.82 7.89 5.25
C TYR A 177 15.41 6.50 5.42
N GLU A 178 16.30 6.35 6.38
CA GLU A 178 16.73 5.04 6.88
C GLU A 178 15.72 4.58 7.93
N ASP A 179 15.22 3.36 7.80
CA ASP A 179 14.40 2.68 8.79
C ASP A 179 15.15 1.44 9.31
N ARG A 180 14.92 1.06 10.56
CA ARG A 180 15.67 0.00 11.26
C ARG A 180 14.71 -1.03 11.84
N PRO A 181 14.29 -2.08 11.11
CA PRO A 181 13.11 -2.93 11.35
C PRO A 181 12.96 -3.69 12.67
N GLN A 182 13.78 -3.41 13.68
CA GLN A 182 13.87 -4.18 14.92
C GLN A 182 12.72 -3.89 15.89
N LYS A 183 11.86 -2.88 15.65
CA LYS A 183 10.72 -2.57 16.52
C LYS A 183 9.37 -2.77 15.81
N PRO A 184 8.33 -3.15 16.57
CA PRO A 184 6.95 -3.06 16.09
C PRO A 184 6.63 -1.64 15.59
N GLY A 185 6.01 -1.53 14.41
CA GLY A 185 5.63 -0.24 13.80
C GLY A 185 6.68 0.39 12.89
N GLU A 186 7.83 -0.25 12.71
CA GLU A 186 8.84 0.09 11.68
C GLU A 186 8.63 -0.79 10.43
N ALA A 187 9.19 -0.34 9.29
CA ALA A 187 9.16 -1.12 8.05
C ALA A 187 9.80 -2.51 8.26
N THR A 188 9.41 -3.50 7.48
CA THR A 188 10.15 -4.77 7.40
C THR A 188 11.34 -4.65 6.44
N LEU A 189 12.34 -5.51 6.62
CA LEU A 189 13.41 -5.63 5.62
C LEU A 189 12.78 -6.13 4.31
N ASP A 190 12.99 -5.40 3.22
CA ASP A 190 12.60 -5.85 1.89
C ASP A 190 13.72 -6.65 1.23
N VAL A 191 13.44 -7.20 0.04
CA VAL A 191 14.38 -8.02 -0.74
C VAL A 191 15.63 -7.26 -1.21
N PHE A 192 15.66 -5.93 -1.08
CA PHE A 192 16.78 -5.07 -1.45
C PHE A 192 17.57 -4.55 -0.25
N ALA A 193 17.09 -4.79 0.96
CA ALA A 193 17.76 -4.37 2.18
C ALA A 193 19.14 -5.04 2.31
N HIS A 194 20.14 -4.27 2.75
CA HIS A 194 21.48 -4.77 3.03
C HIS A 194 21.86 -4.52 4.49
N GLY A 195 22.09 -5.60 5.25
CA GLY A 195 22.37 -5.51 6.68
C GLY A 195 21.11 -5.42 7.53
N THR A 196 21.03 -4.43 8.41
CA THR A 196 19.97 -4.32 9.44
C THR A 196 19.08 -3.09 9.28
N SER A 197 19.28 -2.33 8.22
CA SER A 197 18.44 -1.18 7.87
C SER A 197 17.90 -1.31 6.45
N THR A 198 16.79 -0.62 6.21
CA THR A 198 16.19 -0.47 4.89
C THR A 198 15.95 1.01 4.59
N LEU A 199 15.72 1.34 3.34
CA LEU A 199 15.27 2.67 2.96
C LEU A 199 13.75 2.70 2.95
N VAL A 200 13.18 3.83 3.32
CA VAL A 200 11.76 4.14 3.13
C VAL A 200 11.64 5.52 2.51
N GLY A 201 10.56 5.80 1.80
CA GLY A 201 10.31 7.11 1.21
C GLY A 201 9.08 7.76 1.82
N ARG A 202 9.15 9.06 2.09
CA ARG A 202 7.98 9.88 2.39
C ARG A 202 7.74 10.84 1.24
N PRO A 203 6.64 10.68 0.48
CA PRO A 203 6.30 11.62 -0.56
C PRO A 203 5.84 12.95 0.03
N THR A 204 6.07 14.03 -0.70
CA THR A 204 5.26 15.25 -0.57
C THR A 204 3.83 14.99 -1.05
N VAL A 205 2.86 15.82 -0.66
CA VAL A 205 1.48 15.71 -1.16
C VAL A 205 1.42 15.80 -2.71
N PRO A 206 2.12 16.72 -3.39
CA PRO A 206 2.19 16.73 -4.86
C PRO A 206 2.78 15.45 -5.45
N ALA A 207 3.83 14.87 -4.85
CA ALA A 207 4.39 13.61 -5.31
C ALA A 207 3.41 12.43 -5.14
N LEU A 208 2.72 12.36 -4.01
CA LEU A 208 1.72 11.31 -3.76
C LEU A 208 0.58 11.38 -4.79
N ARG A 209 0.04 12.57 -5.04
CA ARG A 209 -0.99 12.78 -6.08
C ARG A 209 -0.49 12.43 -7.48
N MET A 210 0.74 12.81 -7.79
CA MET A 210 1.37 12.49 -9.08
C MET A 210 1.51 10.98 -9.27
N MET A 211 1.98 10.26 -8.25
CA MET A 211 2.11 8.81 -8.29
C MET A 211 0.74 8.13 -8.40
N LEU A 212 -0.24 8.50 -7.59
CA LEU A 212 -1.61 7.95 -7.66
C LEU A 212 -2.20 8.11 -9.06
N ARG A 213 -2.13 9.31 -9.63
CA ARG A 213 -2.60 9.59 -10.99
C ARG A 213 -1.87 8.79 -12.06
N ALA A 214 -0.57 8.54 -11.90
CA ALA A 214 0.21 7.75 -12.86
C ALA A 214 -0.25 6.29 -12.96
N TYR A 215 -0.98 5.80 -11.97
CA TYR A 215 -1.58 4.47 -11.92
C TYR A 215 -3.11 4.52 -11.91
N ASP A 216 -3.70 5.55 -12.54
CA ASP A 216 -5.15 5.73 -12.70
C ASP A 216 -5.96 5.75 -11.39
N PHE A 217 -5.35 6.17 -10.28
CA PHE A 217 -6.08 6.45 -9.04
C PHE A 217 -6.32 7.95 -8.92
N ASP A 218 -7.53 8.39 -9.30
CA ASP A 218 -7.94 9.79 -9.17
C ASP A 218 -8.34 10.09 -7.73
N VAL A 219 -7.73 11.12 -7.13
CA VAL A 219 -8.06 11.55 -5.77
C VAL A 219 -9.38 12.31 -5.77
N GLU A 220 -10.47 11.61 -5.42
CA GLU A 220 -11.81 12.21 -5.30
C GLU A 220 -11.90 13.17 -4.11
N HIS A 221 -11.29 12.78 -2.99
CA HIS A 221 -11.38 13.52 -1.75
C HIS A 221 -10.08 13.43 -0.95
N THR A 222 -9.72 14.53 -0.30
CA THR A 222 -8.67 14.58 0.72
C THR A 222 -9.32 15.09 1.99
N TYR A 223 -9.23 14.30 3.06
CA TYR A 223 -9.98 14.58 4.28
C TYR A 223 -9.48 15.86 4.97
N ASP A 224 -10.42 16.69 5.42
CA ASP A 224 -10.13 17.92 6.17
C ASP A 224 -9.90 17.59 7.65
N TRP A 225 -8.66 17.25 7.97
CA TRP A 225 -8.23 17.01 9.34
C TRP A 225 -8.29 18.27 10.21
N GLY A 226 -8.19 19.47 9.63
CA GLY A 226 -8.27 20.72 10.38
C GLY A 226 -9.65 20.88 11.01
N ALA A 227 -10.70 20.73 10.19
CA ALA A 227 -12.08 20.77 10.66
C ALA A 227 -12.37 19.72 11.75
N LEU A 228 -11.93 18.47 11.55
CA LEU A 228 -12.14 17.42 12.55
C LEU A 228 -11.41 17.73 13.87
N ILE A 229 -10.18 18.26 13.82
CA ILE A 229 -9.41 18.58 15.03
C ILE A 229 -10.02 19.76 15.77
N ASP A 230 -10.53 20.77 15.05
CA ASP A 230 -11.21 21.93 15.64
C ASP A 230 -12.51 21.53 16.38
N GLU A 231 -13.20 20.48 15.92
CA GLU A 231 -14.38 19.89 16.60
C GLU A 231 -14.02 19.08 17.86
N HIS A 232 -12.75 18.69 18.00
CA HIS A 232 -12.25 17.88 19.11
C HIS A 232 -11.08 18.56 19.87
N PRO A 233 -11.29 19.78 20.42
CA PRO A 233 -10.24 20.53 21.11
C PRO A 233 -9.81 19.77 22.37
N GLY A 234 -8.60 19.22 22.36
CA GLY A 234 -8.04 18.40 23.44
C GLY A 234 -7.75 16.95 23.07
N ALA A 235 -8.09 16.52 21.86
CA ALA A 235 -7.66 15.23 21.33
C ALA A 235 -6.13 15.11 21.36
N SER A 236 -5.63 14.01 21.94
CA SER A 236 -4.22 13.74 22.08
C SER A 236 -3.66 12.95 20.88
N ARG A 237 -2.34 13.06 20.62
CA ARG A 237 -1.61 12.23 19.64
C ARG A 237 -2.11 12.31 18.19
N ILE A 238 -2.68 13.45 17.82
CA ILE A 238 -3.09 13.80 16.45
C ILE A 238 -2.30 14.96 15.84
N GLY A 239 -1.23 15.41 16.52
CA GLY A 239 -0.43 16.55 16.08
C GLY A 239 0.23 16.37 14.71
N ASP A 240 0.49 15.14 14.26
CA ASP A 240 0.99 14.88 12.91
C ASP A 240 -0.06 15.17 11.82
N TYR A 241 -1.35 14.99 12.11
CA TYR A 241 -2.42 15.46 11.22
C TYR A 241 -2.61 16.97 11.32
N ALA A 242 -2.59 17.53 12.54
CA ALA A 242 -2.69 18.97 12.76
C ALA A 242 -1.60 19.77 12.02
N ASP A 243 -0.37 19.25 12.01
CA ASP A 243 0.78 19.87 11.37
C ASP A 243 0.88 19.54 9.86
N GLY A 244 -0.12 18.90 9.26
CA GLY A 244 -0.10 18.50 7.84
C GLY A 244 0.95 17.44 7.48
N LYS A 245 1.57 16.80 8.47
CA LYS A 245 2.56 15.71 8.28
C LYS A 245 1.91 14.39 7.90
N ARG A 246 0.58 14.32 7.91
CA ARG A 246 -0.22 13.19 7.45
C ARG A 246 -1.40 13.64 6.61
N VAL A 247 -1.80 12.78 5.69
CA VAL A 247 -2.98 12.97 4.85
C VAL A 247 -3.80 11.68 4.76
N THR A 248 -5.10 11.84 4.62
CA THR A 248 -6.04 10.77 4.28
C THR A 248 -6.70 11.12 2.95
N MET A 249 -6.61 10.21 1.98
CA MET A 249 -7.15 10.40 0.63
C MET A 249 -8.03 9.23 0.25
N ARG A 250 -9.20 9.54 -0.31
CA ARG A 250 -10.02 8.60 -1.05
C ARG A 250 -9.74 8.75 -2.53
N CYS A 251 -9.35 7.66 -3.17
CA CYS A 251 -9.12 7.60 -4.60
C CYS A 251 -10.13 6.67 -5.24
N ARG A 252 -10.59 7.03 -6.44
CA ARG A 252 -11.38 6.16 -7.32
C ARG A 252 -10.50 5.73 -8.49
N THR A 253 -10.62 4.48 -8.87
CA THR A 253 -9.93 3.96 -10.07
C THR A 253 -10.59 4.54 -11.31
N GLY A 254 -9.79 5.20 -12.13
CA GLY A 254 -10.19 5.71 -13.44
C GLY A 254 -10.52 4.56 -14.39
N VAL A 255 -11.44 4.80 -15.32
CA VAL A 255 -11.74 3.82 -16.38
C VAL A 255 -10.47 3.61 -17.20
N PRO A 256 -9.98 2.36 -17.38
CA PRO A 256 -8.83 2.11 -18.21
C PRO A 256 -9.08 2.68 -19.61
N ASP A 257 -8.19 3.57 -20.03
CA ASP A 257 -8.16 4.06 -21.40
C ASP A 257 -7.75 2.88 -22.29
N SER A 258 -8.72 2.28 -22.98
CA SER A 258 -8.54 1.07 -23.81
C SER A 258 -7.57 1.28 -24.99
N THR A 259 -6.94 2.45 -25.07
CA THR A 259 -5.96 2.82 -26.09
C THR A 259 -4.50 2.68 -25.63
N LYS A 260 -4.23 2.33 -24.36
CA LYS A 260 -2.87 2.40 -23.78
C LYS A 260 -2.19 1.07 -23.42
N HIS A 261 -2.87 -0.07 -23.52
CA HIS A 261 -2.41 -1.31 -22.88
C HIS A 261 -1.90 -2.45 -23.80
N ASP A 262 -1.81 -2.25 -25.11
CA ASP A 262 -1.40 -3.33 -26.02
C ASP A 262 0.13 -3.60 -26.06
N ASP A 263 0.97 -2.76 -25.44
CA ASP A 263 2.44 -2.83 -25.59
C ASP A 263 3.24 -2.90 -24.28
N VAL A 264 2.88 -3.79 -23.34
CA VAL A 264 3.81 -4.15 -22.24
C VAL A 264 4.11 -5.64 -22.23
N VAL A 265 5.33 -5.93 -22.69
CA VAL A 265 6.02 -7.21 -22.75
C VAL A 265 5.93 -7.95 -21.41
N ALA A 266 5.54 -9.23 -21.48
CA ALA A 266 5.56 -10.15 -20.35
C ALA A 266 6.96 -10.22 -19.72
N ASP A 267 7.04 -9.88 -18.44
CA ASP A 267 8.25 -9.98 -17.62
C ASP A 267 8.66 -11.45 -17.46
N ALA A 268 9.75 -11.83 -18.14
CA ALA A 268 10.54 -13.00 -17.77
C ALA A 268 11.74 -12.53 -16.94
N LEU A 269 11.60 -12.52 -15.62
CA LEU A 269 12.78 -12.51 -14.75
C LEU A 269 13.47 -13.88 -14.88
N PRO A 270 14.80 -13.94 -15.04
CA PRO A 270 15.49 -15.20 -15.32
C PRO A 270 15.48 -16.13 -14.11
N SER A 271 14.83 -17.28 -14.26
CA SER A 271 14.90 -18.40 -13.31
C SER A 271 16.31 -19.02 -13.36
N SER A 272 17.05 -18.96 -12.27
CA SER A 272 18.31 -19.67 -12.11
C SER A 272 18.07 -21.15 -11.81
N HIS A 273 18.04 -21.99 -12.84
CA HIS A 273 18.36 -23.41 -12.69
C HIS A 273 19.24 -23.85 -13.85
N ALA A 274 20.55 -23.89 -13.58
CA ALA A 274 21.53 -24.54 -14.42
C ALA A 274 21.47 -26.05 -14.18
N THR A 275 21.17 -26.81 -15.23
CA THR A 275 21.57 -28.22 -15.33
C THR A 275 22.40 -28.37 -16.60
N THR A 276 23.69 -28.63 -16.38
CA THR A 276 24.73 -28.80 -17.40
C THR A 276 24.51 -30.07 -18.21
N THR A 277 24.61 -29.98 -19.55
CA THR A 277 25.41 -30.90 -20.41
C THR A 277 25.63 -30.31 -21.82
N VAL A 278 26.81 -29.70 -22.03
CA VAL A 278 27.82 -30.01 -23.08
C VAL A 278 27.44 -30.03 -24.59
N ASN A 279 27.93 -29.03 -25.37
CA ASN A 279 28.98 -29.10 -26.44
C ASN A 279 28.76 -28.12 -27.64
N GLY A 280 29.83 -27.41 -28.05
CA GLY A 280 30.00 -26.94 -29.45
C GLY A 280 30.53 -25.51 -29.64
N SER A 281 31.85 -25.37 -29.75
CA SER A 281 32.69 -24.16 -29.69
C SER A 281 32.66 -23.16 -30.87
N ASP A 282 31.58 -23.07 -31.64
CA ASP A 282 31.52 -22.16 -32.81
C ASP A 282 30.52 -21.00 -32.65
N GLN A 283 29.74 -20.95 -31.55
CA GLN A 283 28.77 -19.88 -31.30
C GLN A 283 29.31 -18.68 -30.50
N GLU A 284 30.36 -18.86 -29.69
CA GLU A 284 30.88 -17.78 -28.81
C GLU A 284 31.56 -16.66 -29.60
N VAL A 285 32.36 -16.98 -30.62
CA VAL A 285 33.05 -15.96 -31.43
C VAL A 285 32.07 -15.13 -32.26
N ALA A 286 30.99 -15.76 -32.77
CA ALA A 286 29.97 -15.06 -33.54
C ALA A 286 29.10 -14.16 -32.65
N GLN A 287 28.77 -14.58 -31.43
CA GLN A 287 28.02 -13.79 -30.46
C GLN A 287 28.82 -12.62 -29.90
N GLU A 288 30.12 -12.81 -29.63
CA GLU A 288 30.98 -11.76 -29.09
C GLU A 288 31.27 -10.67 -30.14
N VAL A 289 31.53 -11.06 -31.40
CA VAL A 289 31.67 -10.12 -32.52
C VAL A 289 30.36 -9.39 -32.79
N ALA A 290 29.21 -10.09 -32.77
CA ALA A 290 27.92 -9.46 -32.95
C ALA A 290 27.63 -8.44 -31.83
N GLN A 291 27.77 -8.83 -30.56
CA GLN A 291 27.56 -7.95 -29.40
C GLN A 291 28.49 -6.73 -29.40
N GLU A 292 29.77 -6.89 -29.76
CA GLU A 292 30.70 -5.76 -29.79
C GLU A 292 30.36 -4.78 -30.93
N THR A 293 29.82 -5.28 -32.05
CA THR A 293 29.40 -4.46 -33.20
C THR A 293 28.13 -3.67 -32.87
N THR A 294 27.10 -4.30 -32.27
CA THR A 294 25.89 -3.60 -31.81
C THR A 294 26.19 -2.60 -30.70
N SER A 295 27.12 -2.94 -29.79
CA SER A 295 27.52 -2.05 -28.68
C SER A 295 28.31 -0.82 -29.16
N LYS A 296 29.08 -0.93 -30.24
CA LYS A 296 29.74 0.21 -30.91
C LYS A 296 28.72 1.09 -31.63
N GLN A 297 27.81 0.49 -32.41
CA GLN A 297 26.77 1.22 -33.15
C GLN A 297 25.80 1.98 -32.24
N TRP A 298 25.38 1.38 -31.12
CA TRP A 298 24.53 2.03 -30.12
C TRP A 298 25.21 3.23 -29.46
N ARG A 299 26.51 3.10 -29.13
CA ARG A 299 27.27 4.21 -28.54
C ARG A 299 27.44 5.37 -29.51
N ASP A 300 27.67 5.10 -30.79
CA ASP A 300 27.76 6.16 -31.81
C ASP A 300 26.43 6.88 -32.03
N LEU A 301 25.31 6.19 -31.88
CA LEU A 301 23.97 6.82 -31.86
C LEU A 301 23.78 7.73 -30.65
N ILE A 302 24.14 7.25 -29.45
CA ILE A 302 24.02 8.01 -28.20
C ILE A 302 24.95 9.24 -28.21
N ASN A 303 26.21 9.08 -28.62
CA ASN A 303 27.17 10.19 -28.69
C ASN A 303 26.76 11.24 -29.72
N ARG A 304 26.18 10.85 -30.87
CA ARG A 304 25.63 11.81 -31.84
C ARG A 304 24.44 12.60 -31.28
N GLY A 305 23.63 11.99 -30.42
CA GLY A 305 22.52 12.67 -29.73
C GLY A 305 23.01 13.63 -28.64
N LEU A 306 23.95 13.17 -27.80
CA LEU A 306 24.54 13.95 -26.71
C LEU A 306 25.35 15.15 -27.25
N ALA A 307 26.23 14.96 -28.24
CA ALA A 307 27.03 16.05 -28.79
C ALA A 307 26.17 17.17 -29.41
N ARG A 308 25.05 16.83 -30.05
CA ARG A 308 24.11 17.81 -30.61
C ARG A 308 23.35 18.60 -29.54
N THR A 309 23.14 18.02 -28.37
CA THR A 309 22.23 18.58 -27.34
C THR A 309 23.00 19.27 -26.21
N THR A 310 24.20 18.78 -25.88
CA THR A 310 24.95 19.21 -24.69
C THR A 310 26.42 19.54 -24.97
N GLY A 311 26.93 19.26 -26.17
CA GLY A 311 28.36 19.45 -26.52
C GLY A 311 29.32 18.46 -25.84
N TYR A 312 28.80 17.42 -25.16
CA TYR A 312 29.60 16.41 -24.46
C TYR A 312 29.65 15.07 -25.21
N GLU A 313 30.82 14.42 -25.21
CA GLU A 313 31.03 13.07 -25.71
C GLU A 313 31.50 12.13 -24.59
N LEU A 314 30.94 10.92 -24.51
CA LEU A 314 31.38 9.91 -23.56
C LEU A 314 32.73 9.33 -24.01
N ARG A 315 33.80 9.62 -23.27
CA ARG A 315 35.13 9.04 -23.49
C ARG A 315 35.28 7.72 -22.74
N ARG A 316 36.00 6.76 -23.33
CA ARG A 316 36.42 5.53 -22.64
C ARG A 316 37.33 5.89 -21.46
N SER A 317 37.15 5.24 -20.31
CA SER A 317 38.19 5.18 -19.29
C SER A 317 39.40 4.41 -19.84
N PRO A 318 40.64 4.88 -19.63
CA PRO A 318 41.82 4.07 -19.91
C PRO A 318 41.77 2.79 -19.06
N ARG A 319 42.09 1.65 -19.68
CA ARG A 319 42.28 0.38 -18.97
C ARG A 319 43.55 0.42 -18.14
#